data_AF-A0A8K0IXT4-F1
#
_entry.id   AF-A0A8K0IXT4-F1
#
_cell.length_a   1.000
_cell.length_b   1.000
_cell.length_c   1.000
_cell.angle_alpha   90.00
_cell.angle_beta   90.00
_cell.angle_gamma   90.00
#
_symmetry.space_group_name_H-M   'P 1'
#
loop_
_entity.id
_entity.type
_entity.pdbx_description
1 polymer ?
#
loop_
_entity_poly.entity_id
_entity_poly.type
_entity_poly.pdbx_seq_one_letter_code
_entity_poly.pdbx_strand_id
1 'polypeptide(L)'
;MMSLHQRQQQPKPLADAYPLSPRAASYGFFPQRTMSFFGRTGLLALLALLVLLGVFLPWTGPMEGLFFSSTNREQYLSRWRDYTLAQAAAFVAKNGTVIVCAVSQPYLPFLNNWLISIARQRHQDKVLVIAEDYATLYKVNQKWPGHAVLIPPAPDAQTAHKFGSQGFFNFTSRRPRHLLHILELGYNVMYNDVDMVWLADPFPYLEGNHDVYFTDDMAAMKPLNHPHDLPPPGKKGRTYICSCMIFLRPTKGAKEVMKKWIDELQEQPWSKKRKANDQPAFNWALNKTAGQILELSHYVSIVA
;
A
#
# COMPACT_ATOMS: atom_id res chain seq x y z
N MET A 1 -13.48 22.94 113.96
CA MET A 1 -12.27 22.78 113.13
C MET A 1 -11.28 21.89 113.89
N MET A 2 -11.06 20.67 113.39
CA MET A 2 -10.03 19.67 113.76
C MET A 2 -10.45 18.39 113.01
N SER A 3 -9.97 18.11 111.80
CA SER A 3 -8.66 17.61 111.38
C SER A 3 -8.39 16.12 111.70
N LEU A 4 -8.30 15.36 110.61
CA LEU A 4 -7.50 14.15 110.34
C LEU A 4 -7.83 12.85 111.09
N HIS A 5 -8.25 11.85 110.31
CA HIS A 5 -8.06 10.43 110.58
C HIS A 5 -7.46 9.75 109.35
N GLN A 6 -6.28 9.18 109.52
CA GLN A 6 -5.68 8.19 108.62
C GLN A 6 -5.21 7.02 109.50
N ARG A 7 -5.61 5.79 109.16
CA ARG A 7 -4.90 4.57 109.59
C ARG A 7 -5.14 3.43 108.59
N GLN A 8 -4.05 2.90 108.06
CA GLN A 8 -3.96 1.63 107.32
C GLN A 8 -4.08 0.43 108.27
N GLN A 9 -4.52 -0.72 107.75
CA GLN A 9 -3.96 -2.05 108.08
C GLN A 9 -4.34 -3.12 107.02
N GLN A 10 -3.34 -3.94 106.66
CA GLN A 10 -3.25 -5.13 105.78
C GLN A 10 -3.98 -6.38 106.34
N PRO A 11 -4.08 -7.59 105.69
CA PRO A 11 -3.07 -8.26 104.82
C PRO A 11 -3.57 -9.18 103.65
N LYS A 12 -2.59 -9.65 102.85
CA LYS A 12 -2.65 -10.77 101.86
C LYS A 12 -2.85 -12.14 102.55
N PRO A 13 -3.26 -13.18 101.79
CA PRO A 13 -2.31 -14.25 101.47
C PRO A 13 -2.27 -14.69 99.99
N LEU A 14 -1.19 -15.39 99.65
CA LEU A 14 -0.73 -15.88 98.36
C LEU A 14 -1.21 -17.32 98.05
N ALA A 15 -1.32 -17.59 96.74
CA ALA A 15 -1.00 -18.83 95.99
C ALA A 15 -1.81 -20.13 96.21
N ASP A 16 -2.47 -20.62 95.14
CA ASP A 16 -2.08 -21.80 94.32
C ASP A 16 -3.23 -22.18 93.37
N ALA A 17 -3.02 -22.35 92.05
CA ALA A 17 -2.64 -23.56 91.29
C ALA A 17 -3.81 -24.02 90.39
N TYR A 18 -3.55 -24.17 89.08
CA TYR A 18 -4.44 -24.63 87.98
C TYR A 18 -5.38 -25.80 88.34
N PRO A 19 -6.53 -26.06 87.63
CA PRO A 19 -6.78 -25.83 86.20
C PRO A 19 -8.22 -25.36 85.85
N LEU A 20 -8.51 -25.10 84.57
CA LEU A 20 -9.74 -25.47 83.83
C LEU A 20 -9.76 -24.76 82.46
N SER A 21 -9.60 -25.54 81.39
CA SER A 21 -9.86 -25.10 80.01
C SER A 21 -11.33 -24.77 79.79
N PRO A 22 -11.63 -23.78 78.93
CA PRO A 22 -12.71 -23.96 77.96
C PRO A 22 -12.23 -23.77 76.50
N ARG A 23 -12.87 -24.58 75.66
CA ARG A 23 -12.77 -24.69 74.20
C ARG A 23 -12.93 -23.36 73.44
N ALA A 24 -12.06 -23.21 72.44
CA ALA A 24 -12.33 -22.82 71.05
C ALA A 24 -13.30 -21.66 70.72
N ALA A 25 -12.74 -20.60 70.12
CA ALA A 25 -13.32 -19.94 68.96
C ALA A 25 -12.20 -19.23 68.17
N SER A 26 -11.54 -19.98 67.28
CA SER A 26 -10.63 -19.41 66.27
C SER A 26 -11.46 -18.74 65.17
N TYR A 27 -11.49 -17.40 65.15
CA TYR A 27 -11.83 -16.67 63.94
C TYR A 27 -10.70 -16.87 62.93
N GLY A 28 -10.97 -17.68 61.91
CA GLY A 28 -10.04 -17.95 60.84
C GLY A 28 -9.71 -16.69 60.05
N PHE A 29 -8.52 -16.15 60.26
CA PHE A 29 -7.83 -15.34 59.26
C PHE A 29 -7.50 -16.26 58.09
N PHE A 30 -8.16 -16.06 56.94
CA PHE A 30 -7.72 -16.63 55.67
C PHE A 30 -6.35 -16.02 55.34
N PRO A 31 -5.26 -16.79 55.21
CA PRO A 31 -4.04 -16.25 54.67
C PRO A 31 -4.26 -16.02 53.17
N GLN A 32 -4.28 -14.76 52.75
CA GLN A 32 -4.11 -14.42 51.35
C GLN A 32 -2.76 -14.99 50.90
N ARG A 33 -2.78 -16.12 50.19
CA ARG A 33 -1.63 -16.61 49.44
C ARG A 33 -1.32 -15.58 48.36
N THR A 34 -0.38 -14.70 48.63
CA THR A 34 0.32 -13.95 47.58
C THR A 34 0.99 -14.98 46.67
N MET A 35 0.47 -15.16 45.46
CA MET A 35 1.13 -16.00 44.46
C MET A 35 2.47 -15.38 44.12
N SER A 36 3.56 -15.99 44.58
CA SER A 36 4.89 -15.67 44.10
C SER A 36 4.97 -16.01 42.61
N PHE A 37 5.24 -15.01 41.77
CA PHE A 37 5.42 -15.16 40.32
C PHE A 37 6.57 -16.13 39.94
N PHE A 38 7.48 -16.41 40.88
CA PHE A 38 8.62 -17.31 40.69
C PHE A 38 8.45 -18.68 41.36
N GLY A 39 7.27 -18.98 41.92
CA GLY A 39 6.94 -20.33 42.40
C GLY A 39 6.58 -21.28 41.24
N ARG A 40 6.69 -22.61 41.46
CA ARG A 40 6.35 -23.64 40.44
C ARG A 40 4.98 -23.41 39.78
N THR A 41 3.98 -22.96 40.54
CA THR A 41 2.64 -22.66 40.05
C THR A 41 2.57 -21.37 39.22
N GLY A 42 3.33 -20.34 39.58
CA GLY A 42 3.48 -19.12 38.79
C GLY A 42 4.20 -19.38 37.47
N LEU A 43 5.23 -20.22 37.50
CA LEU A 43 5.99 -20.62 36.31
C LEU A 43 5.14 -21.47 35.35
N LEU A 44 4.30 -22.37 35.89
CA LEU A 44 3.33 -23.14 35.10
C LEU A 44 2.22 -22.25 34.51
N ALA A 45 1.74 -21.26 35.25
CA ALA A 45 0.77 -20.29 34.73
C ALA A 45 1.37 -19.42 33.63
N LEU A 46 2.64 -19.03 33.76
CA LEU A 46 3.36 -18.24 32.75
C LEU A 46 3.67 -19.08 31.50
N LEU A 47 4.02 -20.35 31.66
CA LEU A 47 4.12 -21.31 30.56
C LEU A 47 2.78 -21.53 29.85
N ALA A 48 1.69 -21.70 30.60
CA ALA A 48 0.35 -21.83 30.04
C ALA A 48 -0.07 -20.56 29.27
N LEU A 49 0.26 -19.38 29.79
CA LEU A 49 0.06 -18.11 29.11
C LEU A 49 0.90 -18.03 27.82
N LEU A 50 2.18 -18.41 27.85
CA LEU A 50 3.04 -18.42 26.66
C LEU A 50 2.57 -19.43 25.61
N VAL A 51 2.04 -20.58 26.01
CA VAL A 51 1.42 -21.55 25.10
C VAL A 51 0.11 -20.99 24.53
N LEU A 52 -0.73 -20.38 25.35
CA LEU A 52 -1.95 -19.71 24.87
C LEU A 52 -1.61 -18.60 23.88
N LEU A 53 -0.62 -17.76 24.21
CA LEU A 53 -0.20 -16.69 23.33
C LEU A 53 0.44 -17.25 22.06
N GLY A 54 1.37 -18.21 22.17
CA GLY A 54 2.09 -18.80 21.05
C GLY A 54 1.25 -19.72 20.14
N VAL A 55 0.12 -20.26 20.62
CA VAL A 55 -0.77 -21.13 19.83
C VAL A 55 -1.97 -20.35 19.28
N PHE A 56 -2.51 -19.36 20.02
CA PHE A 56 -3.71 -18.63 19.59
C PHE A 56 -3.45 -17.24 18.96
N LEU A 57 -2.31 -16.57 19.23
CA LEU A 57 -1.95 -15.34 18.49
C LEU A 57 -1.49 -15.56 17.04
N PRO A 58 -0.91 -16.70 16.62
CA PRO A 58 -0.63 -16.91 15.20
C PRO A 58 -1.90 -17.16 14.37
N TRP A 59 -3.00 -17.58 15.02
CA TRP A 59 -4.28 -17.88 14.37
C TRP A 59 -5.27 -16.72 14.40
N THR A 60 -5.08 -15.78 15.32
CA THR A 60 -5.78 -14.50 15.28
C THR A 60 -4.86 -13.53 14.56
N GLY A 61 -5.22 -13.10 13.35
CA GLY A 61 -4.44 -12.10 12.60
C GLY A 61 -4.07 -10.87 13.45
N PRO A 62 -3.13 -10.02 12.99
CA PRO A 62 -2.49 -9.01 13.83
C PRO A 62 -3.54 -8.23 14.66
N MET A 63 -3.31 -8.13 15.97
CA MET A 63 -4.13 -7.38 16.95
C MET A 63 -4.13 -5.86 16.70
N GLU A 64 -4.10 -5.40 15.45
CA GLU A 64 -4.30 -4.01 15.05
C GLU A 64 -5.74 -3.53 15.35
N GLY A 65 -6.66 -4.45 15.66
CA GLY A 65 -8.05 -4.14 15.99
C GLY A 65 -8.30 -3.68 17.43
N LEU A 66 -7.41 -3.98 18.39
CA LEU A 66 -7.68 -3.78 19.81
C LEU A 66 -7.14 -2.45 20.39
N PHE A 67 -6.26 -1.77 19.67
CA PHE A 67 -5.62 -0.52 20.15
C PHE A 67 -5.97 0.74 19.33
N PHE A 68 -6.79 0.62 18.30
CA PHE A 68 -7.28 1.76 17.52
C PHE A 68 -8.79 1.96 17.75
N SER A 69 -9.15 2.99 18.52
CA SER A 69 -10.54 3.48 18.56
C SER A 69 -11.08 3.69 17.14
N SER A 70 -12.34 3.31 16.87
CA SER A 70 -12.94 3.45 15.54
C SER A 70 -12.89 4.90 15.04
N THR A 71 -13.00 5.87 15.95
CA THR A 71 -12.88 7.30 15.65
C THR A 71 -11.51 7.67 15.10
N ASN A 72 -10.43 7.12 15.67
CA ASN A 72 -9.06 7.36 15.19
C ASN A 72 -8.81 6.71 13.84
N ARG A 73 -9.43 5.55 13.58
CA ARG A 73 -9.35 4.87 12.28
C ARG A 73 -10.07 5.67 11.21
N GLU A 74 -11.30 6.12 11.46
CA GLU A 74 -12.05 6.95 10.51
C GLU A 74 -11.32 8.26 10.20
N GLN A 75 -10.78 8.93 11.21
CA GLN A 75 -9.99 10.15 11.03
C GLN A 75 -8.70 9.87 10.21
N TYR A 76 -7.99 8.76 10.49
CA TYR A 76 -6.82 8.35 9.72
C TYR A 76 -7.16 8.03 8.25
N LEU A 77 -8.31 7.41 7.98
CA LEU A 77 -8.75 7.09 6.62
C LEU A 77 -9.24 8.33 5.87
N SER A 78 -9.91 9.26 6.56
CA SER A 78 -10.44 10.50 5.96
C SER A 78 -9.35 11.34 5.31
N ARG A 79 -8.17 11.46 5.94
CA ARG A 79 -7.05 12.25 5.39
C ARG A 79 -6.59 11.79 4.01
N TRP A 80 -6.76 10.49 3.70
CA TRP A 80 -6.37 9.94 2.41
C TRP A 80 -7.39 10.25 1.31
N ARG A 81 -8.63 10.56 1.67
CA ARG A 81 -9.64 11.02 0.71
C ARG A 81 -9.32 12.42 0.19
N ASP A 82 -8.72 13.26 1.03
CA ASP A 82 -8.30 14.63 0.68
C ASP A 82 -6.87 14.69 0.13
N TYR A 83 -6.15 13.56 0.10
CA TYR A 83 -4.78 13.49 -0.41
C TYR A 83 -4.78 13.59 -1.92
N THR A 84 -4.29 14.72 -2.45
CA THR A 84 -4.32 15.02 -3.89
C THR A 84 -3.19 14.35 -4.65
N LEU A 85 -3.36 14.20 -5.97
CA LEU A 85 -2.29 13.68 -6.84
C LEU A 85 -1.02 14.54 -6.75
N ALA A 86 -1.17 15.87 -6.64
CA ALA A 86 -0.02 16.77 -6.53
C ALA A 86 0.78 16.51 -5.24
N GLN A 87 0.10 16.36 -4.09
CA GLN A 87 0.74 16.01 -2.83
C GLN A 87 1.40 14.63 -2.89
N ALA A 88 0.71 13.65 -3.46
CA ALA A 88 1.22 12.28 -3.59
C ALA A 88 2.45 12.20 -4.50
N ALA A 89 2.41 12.85 -5.67
CA ALA A 89 3.54 12.94 -6.58
C ALA A 89 4.73 13.64 -5.92
N ALA A 90 4.51 14.78 -5.25
CA ALA A 90 5.57 15.51 -4.56
C ALA A 90 6.23 14.68 -3.44
N PHE A 91 5.47 13.83 -2.74
CA PHE A 91 6.00 12.96 -1.69
C PHE A 91 6.97 11.89 -2.24
N VAL A 92 6.59 11.23 -3.34
CA VAL A 92 7.35 10.10 -3.89
C VAL A 92 8.36 10.51 -4.97
N ALA A 93 8.26 11.70 -5.57
CA ALA A 93 9.13 12.11 -6.67
C ALA A 93 10.60 12.24 -6.21
N LYS A 94 11.40 11.19 -6.40
CA LYS A 94 12.83 11.22 -6.11
C LYS A 94 13.59 11.48 -7.40
N ASN A 95 14.49 12.46 -7.36
CA ASN A 95 15.23 12.94 -8.53
C ASN A 95 14.31 13.33 -9.69
N GLY A 96 13.15 13.92 -9.38
CA GLY A 96 12.15 14.35 -10.36
C GLY A 96 11.37 13.20 -11.03
N THR A 97 11.47 11.96 -10.55
CA THR A 97 10.83 10.80 -11.17
C THR A 97 9.85 10.11 -10.23
N VAL A 98 8.68 9.74 -10.76
CA VAL A 98 7.63 8.96 -10.09
C VAL A 98 7.46 7.63 -10.83
N ILE A 99 7.38 6.51 -10.11
CA ILE A 99 7.02 5.19 -10.66
C ILE A 99 5.56 4.94 -10.33
N VAL A 100 4.72 4.73 -11.34
CA VAL A 100 3.26 4.74 -11.18
C VAL A 100 2.66 3.42 -11.65
N CYS A 101 1.70 2.91 -10.87
CA CYS A 101 0.75 1.90 -11.32
C CYS A 101 -0.69 2.35 -10.99
N ALA A 102 -1.67 1.91 -11.78
CA ALA A 102 -3.08 2.02 -11.42
C ALA A 102 -3.60 0.63 -11.04
N VAL A 103 -4.34 0.50 -9.93
CA VAL A 103 -4.78 -0.81 -9.43
C VAL A 103 -6.02 -0.73 -8.55
N SER A 104 -6.82 -1.80 -8.54
CA SER A 104 -7.99 -2.00 -7.67
C SER A 104 -7.80 -3.22 -6.76
N GLN A 105 -8.67 -3.37 -5.76
CA GLN A 105 -8.52 -4.32 -4.66
C GLN A 105 -8.31 -5.77 -5.13
N PRO A 106 -9.00 -6.26 -6.18
CA PRO A 106 -8.83 -7.65 -6.64
C PRO A 106 -7.41 -7.97 -7.15
N TYR A 107 -6.64 -6.96 -7.58
CA TYR A 107 -5.31 -7.12 -8.14
C TYR A 107 -4.19 -6.84 -7.12
N LEU A 108 -4.51 -6.67 -5.84
CA LEU A 108 -3.49 -6.48 -4.78
C LEU A 108 -2.43 -7.59 -4.69
N PRO A 109 -2.72 -8.88 -4.97
CA PRO A 109 -1.67 -9.90 -5.04
C PRO A 109 -0.62 -9.60 -6.13
N PHE A 110 -1.05 -9.12 -7.30
CA PHE A 110 -0.15 -8.68 -8.37
C PHE A 110 0.66 -7.45 -7.95
N LEU A 111 -0.01 -6.44 -7.36
CA LEU A 111 0.66 -5.27 -6.80
C LEU A 111 1.78 -5.67 -5.82
N ASN A 112 1.53 -6.65 -4.93
CA ASN A 112 2.53 -7.08 -3.96
C ASN A 112 3.77 -7.68 -4.64
N ASN A 113 3.60 -8.51 -5.67
CA ASN A 113 4.71 -9.07 -6.43
C ASN A 113 5.50 -7.98 -7.17
N TRP A 114 4.79 -7.05 -7.82
CA TRP A 114 5.41 -5.93 -8.52
C TRP A 114 6.20 -5.02 -7.56
N LEU A 115 5.63 -4.64 -6.41
CA LEU A 115 6.31 -3.85 -5.38
C LEU A 115 7.57 -4.54 -4.85
N ILE A 116 7.53 -5.86 -4.62
CA ILE A 116 8.71 -6.64 -4.21
C ILE A 116 9.80 -6.54 -5.29
N SER A 117 9.44 -6.66 -6.56
CA SER A 117 10.40 -6.56 -7.66
C SER A 117 11.06 -5.18 -7.76
N ILE A 118 10.29 -4.09 -7.60
CA ILE A 118 10.83 -2.72 -7.58
C ILE A 118 11.74 -2.50 -6.36
N ALA A 119 11.33 -3.00 -5.19
CA ALA A 119 12.11 -2.86 -3.97
C ALA A 119 13.47 -3.57 -4.07
N ARG A 120 13.54 -4.71 -4.79
CA ARG A 120 14.83 -5.39 -5.09
C ARG A 120 15.77 -4.51 -5.92
N GLN A 121 15.22 -3.66 -6.80
CA GLN A 121 15.96 -2.67 -7.57
C GLN A 121 16.15 -1.32 -6.84
N ARG A 122 15.76 -1.23 -5.55
CA ARG A 122 15.93 -0.04 -4.70
C ARG A 122 15.21 1.22 -5.21
N HIS A 123 13.99 1.05 -5.72
CA HIS A 123 13.16 2.14 -6.25
C HIS A 123 11.80 2.30 -5.56
N GLN A 124 11.56 1.59 -4.46
CA GLN A 124 10.29 1.58 -3.74
C GLN A 124 9.84 2.97 -3.23
N ASP A 125 10.78 3.86 -2.96
CA ASP A 125 10.52 5.22 -2.48
C ASP A 125 9.95 6.15 -3.55
N LYS A 126 10.06 5.77 -4.83
CA LYS A 126 9.50 6.48 -5.99
C LYS A 126 8.08 6.04 -6.35
N VAL A 127 7.56 4.98 -5.71
CA VAL A 127 6.33 4.33 -6.14
C VAL A 127 5.09 5.09 -5.68
N LEU A 128 4.21 5.42 -6.63
CA LEU A 128 2.86 5.92 -6.40
C LEU A 128 1.82 4.95 -6.96
N VAL A 129 0.96 4.46 -6.09
CA VAL A 129 -0.21 3.64 -6.46
C VAL A 129 -1.41 4.56 -6.68
N ILE A 130 -1.91 4.62 -7.90
CA ILE A 130 -3.21 5.24 -8.19
C ILE A 130 -4.28 4.19 -7.91
N ALA A 131 -4.95 4.35 -6.78
CA ALA A 131 -6.01 3.49 -6.32
C ALA A 131 -7.30 3.77 -7.08
N GLU A 132 -7.86 2.72 -7.69
CA GLU A 132 -9.13 2.78 -8.44
C GLU A 132 -10.37 2.44 -7.58
N ASP A 133 -10.16 2.16 -6.29
CA ASP A 133 -11.19 2.04 -5.26
C ASP A 133 -10.64 2.45 -3.88
N TYR A 134 -11.55 2.79 -2.96
CA TYR A 134 -11.17 3.21 -1.61
C TYR A 134 -10.50 2.08 -0.81
N ALA A 135 -10.88 0.84 -1.04
CA ALA A 135 -10.30 -0.30 -0.34
C ALA A 135 -8.79 -0.43 -0.61
N THR A 136 -8.37 -0.20 -1.86
CA THR A 136 -6.97 -0.15 -2.29
C THR A 136 -6.26 1.05 -1.68
N LEU A 137 -6.87 2.24 -1.77
CA LEU A 137 -6.31 3.47 -1.20
C LEU A 137 -5.94 3.26 0.27
N TYR A 138 -6.88 2.74 1.06
CA TYR A 138 -6.68 2.54 2.48
C TYR A 138 -5.68 1.44 2.79
N LYS A 139 -5.79 0.30 2.11
CA LYS A 139 -4.91 -0.84 2.37
C LYS A 139 -3.45 -0.53 2.02
N VAL A 140 -3.20 0.20 0.94
CA VAL A 140 -1.84 0.63 0.59
C VAL A 140 -1.34 1.69 1.58
N ASN A 141 -2.11 2.75 1.87
CA ASN A 141 -1.67 3.80 2.79
C ASN A 141 -1.64 3.41 4.28
N GLN A 142 -2.28 2.31 4.67
CA GLN A 142 -2.09 1.73 6.01
C GLN A 142 -0.68 1.13 6.15
N LYS A 143 -0.19 0.47 5.09
CA LYS A 143 1.13 -0.20 5.09
C LYS A 143 2.26 0.72 4.62
N TRP A 144 1.97 1.61 3.68
CA TRP A 144 2.89 2.53 3.02
C TRP A 144 2.27 3.94 2.96
N PRO A 145 2.25 4.68 4.08
CA PRO A 145 1.62 5.99 4.14
C PRO A 145 2.18 6.95 3.08
N GLY A 146 1.30 7.58 2.30
CA GLY A 146 1.66 8.57 1.29
C GLY A 146 1.94 8.01 -0.11
N HIS A 147 1.99 6.67 -0.24
CA HIS A 147 2.28 5.98 -1.50
C HIS A 147 1.02 5.62 -2.31
N ALA A 148 -0.18 5.94 -1.83
CA ALA A 148 -1.39 5.77 -2.63
C ALA A 148 -2.25 7.03 -2.68
N VAL A 149 -2.87 7.25 -3.83
CA VAL A 149 -3.82 8.34 -4.08
C VAL A 149 -5.00 7.81 -4.88
N LEU A 150 -6.18 8.37 -4.65
CA LEU A 150 -7.37 8.09 -5.43
C LEU A 150 -7.80 9.36 -6.14
N ILE A 151 -8.11 9.26 -7.44
CA ILE A 151 -8.54 10.40 -8.25
C ILE A 151 -10.03 10.22 -8.55
N PRO A 152 -10.92 11.08 -8.00
CA PRO A 152 -12.34 10.98 -8.26
C PRO A 152 -12.70 11.19 -9.74
N PRO A 153 -13.80 10.59 -10.23
CA PRO A 153 -14.67 9.66 -9.51
C PRO A 153 -14.02 8.28 -9.39
N ALA A 154 -14.17 7.64 -8.22
CA ALA A 154 -13.79 6.24 -8.05
C ALA A 154 -14.99 5.44 -7.53
N PRO A 155 -15.26 4.25 -8.07
CA PRO A 155 -16.26 3.36 -7.53
C PRO A 155 -15.85 2.84 -6.15
N ASP A 156 -16.82 2.57 -5.28
CA ASP A 156 -16.57 2.14 -3.90
C ASP A 156 -15.97 0.73 -3.79
N ALA A 157 -16.24 -0.15 -4.79
CA ALA A 157 -15.60 -1.44 -4.94
C ALA A 157 -15.76 -1.95 -6.39
N GLN A 158 -14.67 -2.36 -7.04
CA GLN A 158 -14.75 -3.06 -8.33
C GLN A 158 -14.61 -4.57 -8.15
N THR A 159 -15.43 -5.33 -8.87
CA THR A 159 -15.15 -6.73 -9.18
C THR A 159 -13.98 -6.81 -10.16
N ALA A 160 -13.17 -7.86 -10.09
CA ALA A 160 -12.11 -8.08 -11.08
C ALA A 160 -12.72 -8.09 -12.48
N HIS A 161 -12.18 -7.28 -13.38
CA HIS A 161 -12.69 -7.16 -14.73
C HIS A 161 -11.96 -8.12 -15.66
N LYS A 162 -12.73 -8.91 -16.42
CA LYS A 162 -12.16 -9.78 -17.46
C LYS A 162 -11.50 -8.91 -18.53
N PHE A 163 -10.34 -9.33 -19.02
CA PHE A 163 -9.68 -8.70 -20.16
C PHE A 163 -10.67 -8.52 -21.33
N GLY A 164 -10.68 -7.34 -21.95
CA GLY A 164 -11.58 -7.05 -23.06
C GLY A 164 -13.05 -6.79 -22.70
N SER A 165 -13.35 -6.60 -21.41
CA SER A 165 -14.67 -6.17 -20.91
C SER A 165 -14.79 -4.65 -20.85
N GLN A 166 -16.02 -4.14 -20.77
CA GLN A 166 -16.27 -2.71 -20.62
C GLN A 166 -15.71 -2.16 -19.30
N GLY A 167 -15.76 -2.94 -18.21
CA GLY A 167 -15.15 -2.57 -16.93
C GLY A 167 -13.63 -2.44 -17.04
N PHE A 168 -12.97 -3.40 -17.72
CA PHE A 168 -11.54 -3.33 -17.98
C PHE A 168 -11.17 -2.09 -18.82
N PHE A 169 -11.97 -1.77 -19.85
CA PHE A 169 -11.77 -0.54 -20.62
C PHE A 169 -11.95 0.72 -19.78
N ASN A 170 -12.96 0.80 -18.92
CA ASN A 170 -13.18 1.96 -18.05
C ASN A 170 -12.00 2.17 -17.09
N PHE A 171 -11.40 1.07 -16.61
CA PHE A 171 -10.19 1.10 -15.80
C PHE A 171 -8.98 1.60 -16.61
N THR A 172 -8.64 0.97 -17.73
CA THR A 172 -7.40 1.33 -18.46
C THR A 172 -7.50 2.67 -19.20
N SER A 173 -8.68 3.09 -19.64
CA SER A 173 -8.88 4.38 -20.36
C SER A 173 -8.64 5.63 -19.52
N ARG A 174 -8.50 5.50 -18.19
CA ARG A 174 -8.14 6.62 -17.30
C ARG A 174 -6.65 6.90 -17.28
N ARG A 175 -5.83 5.87 -17.56
CA ARG A 175 -4.36 5.91 -17.54
C ARG A 175 -3.76 7.17 -18.16
N PRO A 176 -4.07 7.57 -19.41
CA PRO A 176 -3.41 8.73 -20.01
C PRO A 176 -3.72 10.05 -19.28
N ARG A 177 -4.89 10.20 -18.63
CA ARG A 177 -5.19 11.39 -17.83
C ARG A 177 -4.33 11.46 -16.57
N HIS A 178 -4.12 10.31 -15.93
CA HIS A 178 -3.26 10.22 -14.76
C HIS A 178 -1.81 10.55 -15.10
N LEU A 179 -1.28 9.97 -16.18
CA LEU A 179 0.07 10.24 -16.65
C LEU A 179 0.23 11.71 -17.06
N LEU A 180 -0.71 12.26 -17.84
CA LEU A 180 -0.68 13.66 -18.25
C LEU A 180 -0.62 14.62 -17.06
N HIS A 181 -1.45 14.42 -16.04
CA HIS A 181 -1.46 15.29 -14.86
C HIS A 181 -0.10 15.26 -14.13
N ILE A 182 0.54 14.09 -14.01
CA ILE A 182 1.88 14.01 -13.39
C ILE A 182 2.95 14.71 -14.25
N LEU A 183 2.86 14.60 -15.58
CA LEU A 183 3.75 15.35 -16.49
C LEU A 183 3.52 16.86 -16.41
N GLU A 184 2.28 17.31 -16.23
CA GLU A 184 1.92 18.72 -16.04
C GLU A 184 2.45 19.28 -14.72
N LEU A 185 2.58 18.45 -13.68
CA LEU A 185 3.27 18.79 -12.44
C LEU A 185 4.80 18.87 -12.58
N GLY A 186 5.36 18.48 -13.73
CA GLY A 186 6.78 18.61 -14.03
C GLY A 186 7.64 17.40 -13.67
N TYR A 187 7.04 16.24 -13.41
CA TYR A 187 7.77 15.01 -13.07
C TYR A 187 7.93 14.07 -14.27
N ASN A 188 9.06 13.34 -14.31
CA ASN A 188 9.17 12.15 -15.14
C ASN A 188 8.29 11.04 -14.57
N VAL A 189 7.75 10.18 -15.43
CA VAL A 189 6.85 9.10 -15.03
C VAL A 189 7.28 7.77 -15.63
N MET A 190 7.50 6.76 -14.80
CA MET A 190 7.60 5.36 -15.22
C MET A 190 6.28 4.66 -14.90
N TYR A 191 5.43 4.45 -15.91
CA TYR A 191 4.21 3.66 -15.77
C TYR A 191 4.49 2.17 -15.91
N ASN A 192 3.85 1.36 -15.08
CA ASN A 192 3.87 -0.09 -15.17
C ASN A 192 2.52 -0.71 -14.78
N ASP A 193 2.05 -1.67 -15.57
CA ASP A 193 1.01 -2.59 -15.13
C ASP A 193 1.53 -3.52 -14.03
N VAL A 194 0.64 -3.88 -13.09
CA VAL A 194 1.01 -4.66 -11.90
C VAL A 194 1.20 -6.15 -12.17
N ASP A 195 0.85 -6.63 -13.36
CA ASP A 195 1.04 -8.01 -13.81
C ASP A 195 2.42 -8.26 -14.45
N MET A 196 3.37 -7.34 -14.24
CA MET A 196 4.78 -7.48 -14.59
C MET A 196 5.68 -7.52 -13.36
N VAL A 197 6.96 -7.90 -13.53
CA VAL A 197 8.00 -7.82 -12.50
C VAL A 197 9.30 -7.26 -13.09
N TRP A 198 10.10 -6.59 -12.26
CA TRP A 198 11.43 -6.11 -12.64
C TRP A 198 12.51 -7.13 -12.28
N LEU A 199 13.08 -7.77 -13.30
CA LEU A 199 14.26 -8.62 -13.12
C LEU A 199 15.54 -7.81 -12.94
N ALA A 200 15.60 -6.61 -13.51
CA ALA A 200 16.69 -5.65 -13.37
C ALA A 200 16.13 -4.22 -13.29
N ASP A 201 16.98 -3.27 -12.89
CA ASP A 201 16.68 -1.84 -12.97
C ASP A 201 16.53 -1.41 -14.44
N PRO A 202 15.37 -0.86 -14.87
CA PRO A 202 15.17 -0.43 -16.24
C PRO A 202 15.85 0.90 -16.58
N PHE A 203 16.14 1.75 -15.59
CA PHE A 203 16.63 3.12 -15.84
C PHE A 203 17.97 3.21 -16.58
N PRO A 204 18.97 2.34 -16.32
CA PRO A 204 20.24 2.34 -17.07
C PRO A 204 20.06 2.17 -18.57
N TYR A 205 18.95 1.60 -19.02
CA TYR A 205 18.69 1.34 -20.42
C TYR A 205 17.83 2.40 -21.11
N LEU A 206 17.39 3.43 -20.38
CA LEU A 206 16.67 4.59 -20.93
C LEU A 206 17.66 5.62 -21.48
N GLU A 207 18.47 5.18 -22.44
CA GLU A 207 19.54 5.98 -23.05
C GLU A 207 18.98 7.15 -23.88
N GLY A 208 19.78 8.20 -24.06
CA GLY A 208 19.38 9.41 -24.77
C GLY A 208 18.42 10.31 -23.99
N ASN A 209 17.88 11.34 -24.65
CA ASN A 209 17.00 12.33 -24.04
C ASN A 209 15.64 12.41 -24.74
N HIS A 210 14.98 11.26 -24.84
CA HIS A 210 13.75 11.15 -25.62
C HIS A 210 12.51 11.48 -24.79
N ASP A 211 11.45 11.90 -25.45
CA ASP A 211 10.21 12.30 -24.79
C ASP A 211 9.50 11.11 -24.13
N VAL A 212 9.48 9.98 -24.84
CA VAL A 212 8.75 8.76 -24.46
C VAL A 212 9.57 7.52 -24.79
N TYR A 213 9.55 6.55 -23.89
CA TYR A 213 10.12 5.21 -24.06
C TYR A 213 9.00 4.21 -23.78
N PHE A 214 8.99 3.13 -24.56
CA PHE A 214 7.99 2.10 -24.46
C PHE A 214 8.55 0.80 -25.04
N THR A 215 7.86 -0.29 -24.74
CA THR A 215 8.24 -1.63 -25.21
C THR A 215 7.41 -2.03 -26.43
N ASP A 216 8.04 -2.75 -27.36
CA ASP A 216 7.33 -3.35 -28.49
C ASP A 216 6.42 -4.48 -27.98
N ASP A 217 5.22 -4.63 -28.54
CA ASP A 217 4.30 -5.74 -28.21
C ASP A 217 4.56 -6.95 -29.14
N MET A 218 5.85 -7.20 -29.41
CA MET A 218 6.31 -8.25 -30.31
C MET A 218 7.26 -9.17 -29.55
N ALA A 219 7.08 -10.48 -29.73
CA ALA A 219 7.88 -11.50 -29.03
C ALA A 219 9.37 -11.51 -29.44
N ALA A 220 9.70 -10.97 -30.62
CA ALA A 220 11.07 -10.93 -31.11
C ALA A 220 11.84 -9.78 -30.48
N MET A 221 12.90 -10.11 -29.74
CA MET A 221 13.81 -9.11 -29.19
C MET A 221 14.58 -8.41 -30.32
N LYS A 222 14.53 -7.07 -30.33
CA LYS A 222 15.35 -6.26 -31.23
C LYS A 222 16.77 -6.13 -30.69
N PRO A 223 17.79 -6.00 -31.54
CA PRO A 223 19.17 -5.71 -31.10
C PRO A 223 19.27 -4.40 -30.29
N LEU A 224 20.33 -4.27 -29.49
CA LEU A 224 20.72 -3.02 -28.78
C LEU A 224 20.80 -1.83 -29.74
N ASN A 225 21.41 -2.04 -30.91
CA ASN A 225 21.58 -0.99 -31.90
C ASN A 225 20.52 -1.13 -33.00
N HIS A 226 19.29 -0.68 -32.75
CA HIS A 226 18.24 -0.56 -33.77
C HIS A 226 17.71 0.88 -33.86
N PRO A 227 17.11 1.29 -35.00
CA PRO A 227 16.55 2.63 -35.14
C PRO A 227 15.47 2.90 -34.09
N HIS A 228 15.43 4.14 -33.60
CA HIS A 228 14.47 4.59 -32.60
C HIS A 228 13.09 4.96 -33.18
N ASP A 229 12.91 4.84 -34.49
CA ASP A 229 11.65 5.12 -35.18
C ASP A 229 10.55 4.14 -34.77
N LEU A 230 9.30 4.60 -34.80
CA LEU A 230 8.16 3.71 -34.65
C LEU A 230 8.20 2.61 -35.72
N PRO A 231 7.94 1.34 -35.37
CA PRO A 231 7.83 0.31 -36.37
C PRO A 231 6.67 0.65 -37.32
N PRO A 232 6.81 0.30 -38.61
CA PRO A 232 5.82 0.63 -39.61
C PRO A 232 4.44 0.07 -39.18
N PRO A 233 3.36 0.81 -39.44
CA PRO A 233 2.03 0.34 -39.10
C PRO A 233 1.73 -1.05 -39.67
N GLY A 234 1.16 -1.93 -38.86
CA GLY A 234 0.77 -3.26 -39.30
C GLY A 234 -0.52 -3.26 -40.14
N LYS A 235 -1.08 -4.45 -40.38
CA LYS A 235 -2.32 -4.63 -41.18
C LYS A 235 -3.53 -3.80 -40.71
N LYS A 236 -3.52 -3.33 -39.47
CA LYS A 236 -4.59 -2.51 -38.86
C LYS A 236 -4.31 -1.00 -38.95
N GLY A 237 -3.30 -0.57 -39.70
CA GLY A 237 -2.99 0.84 -39.95
C GLY A 237 -2.33 1.57 -38.78
N ARG A 238 -1.97 0.85 -37.70
CA ARG A 238 -1.26 1.38 -36.53
C ARG A 238 -0.08 0.52 -36.16
N THR A 239 0.86 1.12 -35.44
CA THR A 239 1.97 0.43 -34.78
C THR A 239 1.46 -0.54 -33.71
N TYR A 240 2.36 -1.38 -33.17
CA TYR A 240 2.03 -2.43 -32.21
C TYR A 240 2.96 -2.39 -31.00
N ILE A 241 2.77 -1.34 -30.23
CA ILE A 241 3.50 -1.00 -29.01
C ILE A 241 2.67 -1.39 -27.79
N CYS A 242 3.38 -1.93 -26.81
CA CYS A 242 2.83 -2.32 -25.54
C CYS A 242 2.52 -1.08 -24.69
N SER A 243 1.36 -1.06 -24.06
CA SER A 243 0.99 0.01 -23.12
C SER A 243 1.31 -0.32 -21.66
N CYS A 244 1.88 -1.50 -21.39
CA CYS A 244 2.12 -1.98 -20.04
C CYS A 244 3.29 -1.28 -19.35
N MET A 245 4.34 -0.88 -20.10
CA MET A 245 5.51 -0.17 -19.57
C MET A 245 5.83 1.06 -20.42
N ILE A 246 5.79 2.24 -19.81
CA ILE A 246 6.02 3.51 -20.50
C ILE A 246 6.83 4.45 -19.61
N PHE A 247 7.95 4.98 -20.09
CA PHE A 247 8.64 6.09 -19.45
C PHE A 247 8.37 7.39 -20.20
N LEU A 248 8.05 8.46 -19.47
CA LEU A 248 7.67 9.76 -20.01
C LEU A 248 8.47 10.86 -19.31
N ARG A 249 9.08 11.77 -20.07
CA ARG A 249 9.62 13.04 -19.55
C ARG A 249 8.54 14.13 -19.62
N PRO A 250 8.55 15.17 -18.76
CA PRO A 250 7.53 16.22 -18.72
C PRO A 250 7.64 17.23 -19.88
N THR A 251 8.00 16.77 -21.08
CA THR A 251 8.21 17.58 -22.27
C THR A 251 6.91 17.89 -22.99
N LYS A 252 6.96 18.82 -23.95
CA LYS A 252 5.82 19.11 -24.82
C LYS A 252 5.40 17.89 -25.64
N GLY A 253 6.36 17.10 -26.14
CA GLY A 253 6.10 15.90 -26.94
C GLY A 253 5.36 14.82 -26.15
N ALA A 254 5.84 14.46 -24.96
CA ALA A 254 5.19 13.45 -24.13
C ALA A 254 3.77 13.84 -23.71
N LYS A 255 3.57 15.13 -23.36
CA LYS A 255 2.24 15.67 -23.03
C LYS A 255 1.30 15.60 -24.22
N GLU A 256 1.79 15.86 -25.44
CA GLU A 256 0.99 15.76 -26.66
C GLU A 256 0.57 14.31 -26.96
N VAL A 257 1.46 13.32 -26.74
CA VAL A 257 1.11 11.90 -26.87
C VAL A 257 -0.02 11.54 -25.91
N MET A 258 0.03 11.98 -24.66
CA MET A 258 -1.03 11.70 -23.69
C MET A 258 -2.36 12.36 -24.07
N LYS A 259 -2.33 13.62 -24.53
CA LYS A 259 -3.53 14.32 -25.03
C LYS A 259 -4.14 13.59 -26.22
N LYS A 260 -3.31 13.23 -27.22
CA LYS A 260 -3.77 12.48 -28.38
C LYS A 260 -4.32 11.11 -27.99
N TRP A 261 -3.71 10.42 -27.03
CA TRP A 261 -4.23 9.16 -26.51
C TRP A 261 -5.64 9.33 -25.90
N ILE A 262 -5.88 10.41 -25.16
CA ILE A 262 -7.20 10.75 -24.63
C ILE A 262 -8.21 10.97 -25.77
N ASP A 263 -7.83 11.72 -26.81
CA ASP A 263 -8.67 11.97 -27.99
C ASP A 263 -9.03 10.65 -28.70
N GLU A 264 -8.02 9.80 -28.96
CA GLU A 264 -8.21 8.50 -29.62
C GLU A 264 -9.16 7.60 -28.82
N LEU A 265 -9.05 7.61 -27.47
CA LEU A 265 -9.97 6.87 -26.59
C LEU A 265 -11.41 7.39 -26.68
N GLN A 266 -11.64 8.65 -27.04
CA GLN A 266 -12.97 9.21 -27.25
C GLN A 266 -13.50 8.91 -28.65
N GLU A 267 -12.69 9.12 -29.69
CA GLU A 267 -13.07 8.89 -31.10
C GLU A 267 -13.27 7.41 -31.43
N GLN A 268 -12.40 6.55 -30.90
CA GLN A 268 -12.39 5.10 -31.10
C GLN A 268 -12.48 4.63 -32.55
N PRO A 269 -11.62 5.14 -33.48
CA PRO A 269 -11.70 4.79 -34.89
C PRO A 269 -11.56 3.28 -35.17
N TRP A 270 -10.98 2.50 -34.23
CA TRP A 270 -10.76 1.06 -34.37
C TRP A 270 -11.91 0.17 -33.86
N SER A 271 -12.92 0.70 -33.14
CA SER A 271 -14.02 -0.14 -32.64
C SER A 271 -15.31 0.64 -32.35
N LYS A 272 -16.26 0.57 -33.30
CA LYS A 272 -17.62 1.11 -33.10
C LYS A 272 -18.54 0.19 -32.29
N LYS A 273 -18.16 -1.09 -32.07
CA LYS A 273 -19.04 -2.12 -31.49
C LYS A 273 -18.62 -2.65 -30.11
N ARG A 274 -17.35 -2.57 -29.72
CA ARG A 274 -16.87 -3.13 -28.43
C ARG A 274 -15.61 -2.44 -27.92
N LYS A 275 -15.68 -1.81 -26.75
CA LYS A 275 -14.53 -1.19 -26.08
C LYS A 275 -13.84 -2.25 -25.23
N ALA A 276 -12.61 -2.60 -25.58
CA ALA A 276 -11.92 -3.73 -24.99
C ALA A 276 -10.67 -3.34 -24.19
N ASN A 277 -9.87 -2.38 -24.68
CA ASN A 277 -8.65 -1.88 -24.02
C ASN A 277 -8.22 -0.54 -24.63
N ASP A 278 -7.19 0.06 -24.04
CA ASP A 278 -6.64 1.38 -24.31
C ASP A 278 -5.41 1.37 -25.24
N GLN A 279 -4.69 0.26 -25.33
CA GLN A 279 -3.51 0.12 -26.18
C GLN A 279 -3.73 0.50 -27.66
N PRO A 280 -4.86 0.18 -28.33
CA PRO A 280 -5.09 0.64 -29.70
C PRO A 280 -5.08 2.15 -29.85
N ALA A 281 -5.65 2.85 -28.87
CA ALA A 281 -5.67 4.30 -28.81
C ALA A 281 -4.26 4.87 -28.63
N PHE A 282 -3.46 4.24 -27.75
CA PHE A 282 -2.06 4.63 -27.53
C PHE A 282 -1.24 4.55 -28.81
N ASN A 283 -1.40 3.44 -29.54
CA ASN A 283 -0.70 3.22 -30.79
C ASN A 283 -1.07 4.25 -31.86
N TRP A 284 -2.36 4.56 -32.01
CA TRP A 284 -2.81 5.63 -32.91
C TRP A 284 -2.24 6.99 -32.50
N ALA A 285 -2.20 7.28 -31.20
CA ALA A 285 -1.61 8.51 -30.69
C ALA A 285 -0.13 8.61 -31.08
N LEU A 286 0.67 7.58 -30.80
CA LEU A 286 2.07 7.51 -31.21
C LEU A 286 2.25 7.75 -32.71
N ASN A 287 1.48 7.06 -33.56
CA ASN A 287 1.54 7.23 -35.01
C ASN A 287 1.22 8.65 -35.47
N LYS A 288 0.22 9.31 -34.85
CA LYS A 288 -0.22 10.67 -35.24
C LYS A 288 0.72 11.75 -34.72
N THR A 289 1.47 11.50 -33.65
CA THR A 289 2.41 12.47 -33.06
C THR A 289 3.85 12.28 -33.53
N ALA A 290 4.19 11.11 -34.09
CA ALA A 290 5.50 10.85 -34.65
C ALA A 290 5.84 11.83 -35.78
N GLY A 291 7.04 12.40 -35.73
CA GLY A 291 7.53 13.36 -36.73
C GLY A 291 6.97 14.79 -36.61
N GLN A 292 6.08 15.07 -35.65
CA GLN A 292 5.57 16.44 -35.42
C GLN A 292 6.29 17.16 -34.28
N ILE A 293 6.48 16.50 -33.13
CA ILE A 293 7.01 17.12 -31.88
C ILE A 293 7.92 16.16 -31.09
N LEU A 294 8.00 14.87 -31.45
CA LEU A 294 8.64 13.84 -30.63
C LEU A 294 10.06 13.52 -31.07
N GLU A 295 11.02 13.65 -30.15
CA GLU A 295 12.21 12.81 -30.18
C GLU A 295 11.85 11.47 -29.53
N LEU A 296 11.63 10.45 -30.36
CA LEU A 296 11.29 9.09 -29.94
C LEU A 296 12.56 8.31 -29.59
N SER A 297 12.55 7.54 -28.50
CA SER A 297 13.42 6.37 -28.35
C SER A 297 12.61 5.14 -28.02
N HIS A 298 12.65 4.23 -28.98
CA HIS A 298 12.46 2.81 -28.72
C HIS A 298 13.70 2.24 -28.04
N TYR A 299 13.57 1.85 -26.77
CA TYR A 299 14.40 0.85 -26.07
C TYR A 299 13.69 0.53 -24.73
N VAL A 300 13.54 -0.70 -24.19
CA VAL A 300 14.21 -2.01 -24.33
C VAL A 300 13.15 -3.11 -24.16
N SER A 301 13.32 -4.24 -24.85
CA SER A 301 12.73 -5.52 -24.45
C SER A 301 13.37 -5.98 -23.14
N ILE A 302 12.93 -5.47 -22.00
CA ILE A 302 13.29 -6.04 -20.71
C ILE A 302 12.50 -7.34 -20.61
N VAL A 303 13.22 -8.45 -20.49
CA VAL A 303 12.63 -9.69 -19.98
C VAL A 303 12.00 -9.33 -18.64
N ALA A 304 10.68 -9.17 -18.64
CA ALA A 304 9.87 -9.21 -17.43
C ALA A 304 9.80 -10.66 -16.94
#